data_AF-A0A246TJS6-F1
#
_entry.id   AF-A0A246TJS6-F1
#
_cell.length_a   1.000
_cell.length_b   1.000
_cell.length_c   1.000
_cell.angle_alpha   90.00
_cell.angle_beta   90.00
_cell.angle_gamma   90.00
#
_symmetry.space_group_name_H-M   'P 1'
#
loop_
_entity.id
_entity.type
_entity.pdbx_description
1 polymer ?
#
loop_
_entity_poly.entity_id
_entity_poly.type
_entity_poly.pdbx_seq_one_letter_code
_entity_poly.pdbx_strand_id
1 'polypeptide(L)' 'MQRDDEQSHIFYRIGDDGEWEQCRTNEWPPYRAARQAMVMIADGLERTKSMSPTEREIELERVGQLVERI' A
#
# COMPACT_ATOMS: atom_id res chain seq x y z
N MET A 1 -28.47 -23.39 3.38
CA MET A 1 -27.82 -22.46 2.44
C MET A 1 -26.89 -21.59 3.25
N GLN A 2 -25.58 -21.86 3.17
CA GLN A 2 -24.53 -20.99 3.70
C GLN A 2 -24.69 -19.62 3.04
N ARG A 3 -24.83 -18.57 3.85
CA ARG A 3 -24.43 -17.22 3.44
C ARG A 3 -23.03 -17.07 3.98
N ASP A 4 -22.05 -17.01 3.09
CA ASP A 4 -20.71 -16.57 3.43
C ASP A 4 -20.85 -15.14 3.96
N ASP A 5 -20.91 -15.00 5.29
CA ASP A 5 -20.81 -13.71 5.96
C ASP A 5 -19.39 -13.20 5.72
N GLU A 6 -19.18 -12.42 4.64
CA GLU A 6 -17.91 -11.74 4.40
C GLU A 6 -17.54 -10.94 5.65
N GLN A 7 -16.50 -11.39 6.36
CA GLN A 7 -16.11 -10.84 7.64
C GLN A 7 -15.63 -9.39 7.46
N SER A 8 -16.51 -8.44 7.75
CA SER A 8 -16.19 -7.01 7.63
C SER A 8 -15.45 -6.50 8.87
N HIS A 9 -14.33 -5.82 8.67
CA HIS A 9 -13.55 -5.12 9.68
C HIS A 9 -13.91 -3.64 9.73
N ILE A 10 -14.08 -3.12 10.94
CA ILE A 10 -14.31 -1.69 11.19
C ILE A 10 -12.95 -1.00 11.35
N PHE A 11 -12.77 0.15 10.70
CA PHE A 11 -11.65 1.05 10.93
C PHE A 11 -12.14 2.50 10.92
N TYR A 12 -11.33 3.42 11.43
CA TYR A 12 -11.65 4.84 11.48
C TYR A 12 -10.62 5.63 10.66
N ARG A 13 -11.08 6.67 9.97
CA ARG A 13 -10.24 7.63 9.24
C ARG A 13 -10.72 9.06 9.52
N ILE A 14 -9.87 10.05 9.27
CA ILE A 14 -10.29 11.46 9.26
C ILE A 14 -10.79 11.78 7.84
N GLY A 15 -12.01 12.31 7.74
CA GLY A 15 -12.63 12.75 6.50
C GLY A 15 -12.04 14.07 5.98
N ASP A 16 -12.41 14.46 4.76
CA ASP A 16 -11.95 15.70 4.14
C ASP A 16 -12.49 16.96 4.87
N ASP A 17 -13.53 16.80 5.67
CA ASP A 17 -14.11 17.81 6.56
C ASP A 17 -13.39 17.91 7.92
N GLY A 18 -12.40 17.04 8.17
CA GLY A 18 -11.65 16.97 9.42
C GLY A 18 -12.33 16.16 10.52
N GLU A 19 -13.49 15.55 10.26
CA GLU A 19 -14.23 14.74 11.23
C GLU A 19 -13.85 13.26 11.16
N TRP A 20 -14.07 12.52 12.26
CA TRP A 20 -13.80 11.08 12.29
C TRP A 20 -14.91 10.28 11.62
N GLU A 21 -14.57 9.51 10.59
CA GLU A 21 -15.48 8.62 9.86
C GLU A 21 -15.23 7.16 10.24
N GLN A 22 -16.31 6.43 10.54
CA GLN A 22 -16.27 4.97 10.70
C GLN A 22 -16.47 4.29 9.33
N CYS A 23 -15.48 3.52 8.89
CA CYS A 23 -15.49 2.80 7.63
C CYS A 23 -15.55 1.28 7.87
N ARG A 24 -15.99 0.55 6.83
CA ARG A 24 -16.01 -0.92 6.82
C ARG A 24 -15.22 -1.43 5.62
N THR A 25 -14.46 -2.49 5.83
CA THR A 25 -13.71 -3.17 4.78
C THR A 25 -13.81 -4.68 4.98
N ASN A 26 -13.91 -5.45 3.90
CA ASN A 26 -13.85 -6.90 3.97
C ASN A 26 -12.39 -7.40 3.83
N GLU A 27 -11.43 -6.47 3.70
CA GLU A 27 -9.99 -6.72 3.68
C GLU A 27 -9.39 -6.45 5.07
N TRP A 28 -8.47 -7.30 5.55
CA TRP A 28 -7.84 -7.09 6.84
C TRP A 28 -7.07 -5.74 6.88
N PRO A 29 -7.29 -4.88 7.89
CA PRO A 29 -6.81 -3.49 7.90
C PRO A 29 -5.30 -3.22 7.72
N PRO A 30 -4.34 -4.10 8.06
CA PRO A 30 -2.92 -3.84 7.79
C PRO A 30 -2.44 -4.26 6.37
N TYR A 31 -3.25 -4.97 5.57
CA TYR A 31 -2.76 -5.45 4.27
C TYR A 31 -2.76 -4.40 3.17
N ARG A 32 -3.52 -3.30 3.27
CA ARG A 32 -3.58 -2.32 2.18
C ARG A 32 -2.27 -1.54 2.04
N ALA A 33 -1.74 -1.01 3.14
CA ALA A 33 -0.45 -0.33 3.18
C ALA A 33 0.69 -1.27 2.79
N ALA A 34 0.75 -2.46 3.40
CA ALA A 34 1.75 -3.47 3.07
C ALA A 34 1.68 -3.93 1.60
N ARG A 35 0.47 -4.12 1.05
CA ARG A 35 0.27 -4.48 -0.37
C ARG A 35 0.70 -3.35 -1.29
N GLN A 36 0.38 -2.10 -0.96
CA GLN A 36 0.78 -0.94 -1.74
C GLN A 36 2.31 -0.80 -1.76
N ALA A 37 2.97 -0.96 -0.61
CA ALA A 37 4.42 -1.00 -0.50
C ALA A 37 5.03 -2.11 -1.36
N MET A 38 4.48 -3.34 -1.29
CA MET A 38 4.98 -4.48 -2.08
C MET A 38 4.82 -4.27 -3.59
N VAL A 39 3.71 -3.69 -4.04
CA VAL A 39 3.53 -3.35 -5.47
C VAL A 39 4.56 -2.32 -5.92
N MET A 40 4.78 -1.26 -5.13
CA MET A 40 5.77 -0.24 -5.46
C MET A 40 7.21 -0.79 -5.52
N ILE A 41 7.56 -1.70 -4.61
CA ILE A 41 8.86 -2.39 -4.61
C ILE A 41 9.00 -3.24 -5.88
N ALA A 42 7.99 -4.05 -6.21
CA ALA A 42 8.02 -4.93 -7.39
C ALA A 42 8.20 -4.12 -8.69
N ASP A 43 7.45 -3.03 -8.85
CA ASP A 43 7.55 -2.14 -10.01
C ASP A 43 8.92 -1.46 -10.10
N GLY A 44 9.46 -1.00 -8.97
CA GLY A 44 10.80 -0.41 -8.89
C GLY A 44 11.89 -1.39 -9.32
N LEU A 45 11.81 -2.64 -8.87
CA LEU A 45 12.75 -3.69 -9.24
C LEU A 45 12.66 -4.05 -10.73
N GLU A 46 11.46 -4.06 -11.33
CA GLU A 46 11.31 -4.32 -12.76
C GLU A 46 11.93 -3.21 -13.62
N ARG A 47 11.66 -1.94 -13.29
CA ARG A 47 12.21 -0.79 -14.02
C ARG A 47 13.74 -0.78 -14.02
N THR A 48 14.35 -1.15 -12.89
CA THR A 48 15.80 -1.06 -12.70
C THR A 48 16.62 -2.16 -13.40
N LYS A 49 15.97 -3.20 -13.94
CA LYS A 49 16.65 -4.27 -14.71
C LYS A 49 17.39 -3.75 -15.93
N SER A 50 16.85 -2.72 -16.58
CA SER A 50 17.41 -2.12 -17.80
C SER A 50 18.28 -0.89 -17.56
N MET A 51 18.38 -0.44 -16.30
CA MET A 51 19.13 0.75 -15.91
C MET A 51 20.62 0.47 -15.70
N SER A 52 21.46 1.50 -15.85
CA SER A 52 22.85 1.45 -15.40
C SER A 52 22.94 1.30 -13.88
N PRO A 53 24.08 0.85 -13.32
CA PRO A 53 24.25 0.70 -11.88
C PRO A 53 23.92 1.97 -11.07
N THR A 54 24.34 3.14 -11.56
CA THR A 54 24.11 4.42 -10.90
C THR A 54 22.63 4.84 -10.95
N GLU A 55 21.97 4.68 -12.10
CA GLU A 55 20.54 4.99 -12.22
C GLU A 55 19.68 4.05 -11.37
N ARG A 56 20.07 2.77 -11.29
CA ARG A 56 19.43 1.78 -10.43
C ARG A 56 19.50 2.19 -8.96
N GLU A 57 20.66 2.62 -8.47
CA GLU A 57 20.84 3.03 -7.08
C GLU A 57 19.93 4.20 -6.72
N ILE A 58 19.89 5.23 -7.57
CA ILE A 58 19.03 6.41 -7.40
C ILE A 58 17.54 6.02 -7.39
N GLU A 59 17.09 5.17 -8.31
CA GLU A 59 15.68 4.77 -8.38
C GLU A 59 15.27 3.88 -7.20
N LEU A 60 16.16 2.98 -6.74
CA LEU A 60 15.88 2.14 -5.57
C LEU A 60 15.81 2.97 -4.27
N GLU A 61 16.68 3.96 -4.10
CA GLU A 61 16.62 4.89 -2.96
C GLU A 61 15.30 5.67 -2.96
N ARG A 62 14.90 6.19 -4.13
CA ARG A 62 13.61 6.88 -4.30
C ARG A 62 12.43 5.99 -3.94
N VAL A 63 12.41 4.73 -4.40
CA VAL A 63 11.33 3.78 -4.09
C VAL A 63 11.31 3.47 -2.59
N GLY A 64 12.47 3.28 -1.96
CA GLY A 64 12.57 3.10 -0.50
C GLY A 64 11.94 4.26 0.28
N GLN A 65 12.31 5.49 -0.05
CA GLN A 65 11.74 6.69 0.58
C GLN A 65 10.23 6.84 0.38
N LEU A 66 9.69 6.35 -0.74
CA LEU A 66 8.24 6.36 -0.97
C LEU A 66 7.52 5.28 -0.17
N VAL A 67 8.11 4.09 -0.03
CA VAL A 67 7.57 2.99 0.78
C VAL A 67 7.54 3.36 2.26
N GLU A 68 8.57 4.04 2.78
CA GLU A 68 8.61 4.52 4.16
C GLU A 68 7.51 5.55 4.50
N ARG A 69 6.89 6.17 3.50
CA ARG A 69 5.80 7.14 3.65
C ARG A 69 4.39 6.53 3.61
N ILE A 70 4.29 5.22 3.36
CA ILE A 70 3.03 4.45 3.34
C ILE A 70 2.75 3.92 4.75
#